data_AF-A0A1C6SR71-F1
#
_entry.id   AF-A0A1C6SR71-F1
#
_cell.length_a   1.000
_cell.length_b   1.000
_cell.length_c   1.000
_cell.angle_alpha   90.00
_cell.angle_beta   90.00
_cell.angle_gamma   90.00
#
_symmetry.space_group_name_H-M   'P 1'
#
loop_
_entity.id
_entity.type
_entity.pdbx_description
1 polymer ?
#
loop_
_entity_poly.entity_id
_entity_poly.type
_entity_poly.pdbx_seq_one_letter_code
_entity_poly.pdbx_strand_id
1 'polypeptide(L)'
;MTHQAPLIPTRHGPDIWRRYRLPGSRAINHASWEDARVQGHHVGTCRHTAPSGSGKACGGCLRPGRPYTVGGRHMYPTTCGTCGHEAAAGGPTVKRSRR
;
A
#
# COMPACT_ATOMS: atom_id res chain seq x y z
N MET A 1 -9.95 -16.59 12.65
CA MET A 1 -9.66 -16.24 11.23
C MET A 1 -10.07 -14.79 11.05
N THR A 2 -9.13 -13.84 10.99
CA THR A 2 -9.44 -12.42 10.81
C THR A 2 -9.78 -12.18 9.34
N HIS A 3 -11.07 -11.98 9.07
CA HIS A 3 -11.61 -11.60 7.77
C HIS A 3 -11.09 -10.19 7.45
N GLN A 4 -9.98 -10.10 6.71
CA GLN A 4 -9.45 -8.82 6.25
C GLN A 4 -10.40 -8.30 5.17
N ALA A 5 -11.28 -7.36 5.53
CA ALA A 5 -12.17 -6.72 4.57
C ALA A 5 -11.32 -6.09 3.44
N PRO A 6 -11.73 -6.22 2.17
CA PRO A 6 -10.98 -5.64 1.06
C PRO A 6 -10.87 -4.13 1.25
N LEU A 7 -9.67 -3.67 1.59
CA LEU A 7 -9.39 -2.25 1.77
C LEU A 7 -9.76 -1.49 0.50
N ILE A 8 -10.57 -0.45 0.66
CA ILE A 8 -11.01 0.41 -0.44
C ILE A 8 -9.74 0.95 -1.13
N PRO A 9 -9.55 0.72 -2.43
CA PRO A 9 -8.37 1.20 -3.14
C PRO A 9 -8.38 2.73 -3.09
N THR A 10 -7.49 3.33 -2.30
CA THR A 10 -7.15 4.73 -2.51
C THR A 10 -6.47 4.78 -3.88
N ARG A 11 -7.19 5.32 -4.88
CA ARG A 11 -6.66 5.55 -6.22
C ARG A 11 -5.41 6.40 -6.05
N HIS A 12 -4.26 5.74 -6.14
CA HIS A 12 -2.93 6.31 -5.91
C HIS A 12 -2.77 6.62 -4.41
N GLY A 13 -1.86 6.01 -3.64
CA GLY A 13 -0.47 5.74 -3.96
C GLY A 13 0.52 6.92 -3.78
N PRO A 14 0.20 8.16 -3.34
CA PRO A 14 1.24 9.17 -3.11
C PRO A 14 2.07 8.89 -1.86
N ASP A 15 1.60 8.02 -0.97
CA ASP A 15 2.17 7.80 0.35
C ASP A 15 3.36 6.85 0.36
N ILE A 16 3.41 5.90 -0.59
CA ILE A 16 4.48 4.91 -0.70
C ILE A 16 5.70 5.51 -1.39
N TRP A 17 6.90 5.36 -0.84
CA TRP A 17 8.12 5.95 -1.39
C TRP A 17 8.47 5.40 -2.77
N ARG A 18 9.12 6.23 -3.61
CA ARG A 18 9.44 5.90 -5.01
C ARG A 18 10.26 4.61 -5.16
N ARG A 19 11.14 4.29 -4.19
CA ARG A 19 11.98 3.08 -4.22
C ARG A 19 11.20 1.76 -4.24
N TYR A 20 9.95 1.77 -3.78
CA TYR A 20 9.07 0.59 -3.78
C TYR A 20 8.16 0.53 -5.01
N ARG A 21 8.34 1.45 -5.97
CA ARG A 21 7.58 1.49 -7.21
C ARG A 21 8.43 0.99 -8.37
N LEU A 22 7.76 0.50 -9.40
CA LEU A 22 8.42 0.18 -10.66
C LEU A 22 8.91 1.48 -11.33
N PRO A 23 10.09 1.48 -11.99
CA PRO A 23 10.60 2.64 -12.71
C PRO A 23 9.58 3.20 -13.70
N GLY A 24 9.38 4.52 -13.69
CA GLY A 24 8.42 5.19 -14.58
C GLY A 24 6.94 4.88 -14.30
N SER A 25 6.61 4.16 -13.23
CA SER A 25 5.24 3.71 -12.94
C SER A 25 4.80 4.07 -11.51
N ARG A 26 3.48 4.12 -11.33
CA ARG A 26 2.85 4.19 -10.00
C ARG A 26 2.59 2.80 -9.40
N ALA A 27 2.86 1.75 -10.15
CA ALA A 27 2.71 0.38 -9.70
C ALA A 27 3.81 -0.01 -8.72
N ILE A 28 3.45 -0.80 -7.72
CA ILE A 28 4.39 -1.33 -6.71
C ILE A 28 5.27 -2.42 -7.31
N ASN A 29 6.56 -2.40 -6.97
CA ASN A 29 7.49 -3.48 -7.24
C ASN A 29 7.28 -4.58 -6.18
N HIS A 30 6.90 -5.78 -6.64
CA HIS A 30 6.61 -6.90 -5.76
C HIS A 30 7.80 -7.30 -4.89
N ALA A 31 8.98 -7.47 -5.49
CA ALA A 31 10.18 -7.93 -4.79
C ALA A 31 10.61 -6.95 -3.69
N SER A 32 10.65 -5.64 -4.01
CA SER A 32 10.99 -4.61 -3.03
C SER A 32 9.95 -4.51 -1.90
N TRP A 33 8.69 -4.84 -2.18
CA TRP A 33 7.64 -4.86 -1.17
C TRP A 33 7.79 -6.04 -0.20
N GLU A 34 8.01 -7.24 -0.74
CA GLU A 34 8.20 -8.42 0.09
C GLU A 34 9.45 -8.31 0.95
N ASP A 35 10.53 -7.79 0.40
CA ASP A 35 11.75 -7.49 1.13
C ASP A 35 11.49 -6.54 2.30
N ALA A 36 10.81 -5.40 2.05
CA ALA A 36 10.44 -4.48 3.13
C ALA A 36 9.54 -5.13 4.19
N ARG A 37 8.64 -6.04 3.79
CA ARG A 37 7.79 -6.78 4.72
C ARG A 37 8.57 -7.74 5.59
N VAL A 38 9.54 -8.45 5.03
CA VAL A 38 10.39 -9.39 5.77
C VAL A 38 11.33 -8.64 6.72
N GLN A 39 11.91 -7.53 6.27
CA GLN A 39 12.82 -6.71 7.07
C GLN A 39 12.10 -5.78 8.06
N GLY A 40 10.77 -5.71 8.03
CA GLY A 40 9.99 -4.79 8.87
C GLY A 40 10.22 -3.30 8.53
N HIS A 41 10.64 -3.01 7.30
CA HIS A 41 10.89 -1.65 6.84
C HIS A 41 9.61 -0.88 6.54
N HIS A 42 9.66 0.42 6.78
CA HIS A 42 8.61 1.34 6.37
C HIS A 42 8.62 1.53 4.85
N VAL A 43 7.42 1.53 4.27
CA VAL A 43 7.23 1.66 2.82
C VAL A 43 6.76 3.03 2.37
N GLY A 44 6.40 3.89 3.32
CA GLY A 44 5.84 5.19 3.01
C GLY A 44 5.50 6.02 4.24
N THR A 45 4.88 7.16 3.97
CA THR A 45 4.43 8.12 4.98
C THR A 45 2.94 8.37 4.81
N CYS A 46 2.17 8.15 5.87
CA CYS A 46 0.73 8.32 5.89
C CYS A 46 0.36 9.79 5.69
N ARG A 47 -0.36 10.10 4.61
CA ARG A 47 -0.90 11.45 4.37
C ARG A 47 -2.37 11.58 4.73
N HIS A 48 -2.97 10.54 5.29
CA HIS A 48 -4.34 10.60 5.79
C HIS A 48 -4.46 11.67 6.88
N THR A 49 -5.42 12.57 6.73
CA THR A 49 -5.71 13.58 7.75
C THR A 49 -6.32 12.90 8.97
N ALA A 50 -5.68 13.04 10.12
CA ALA A 50 -6.17 12.43 11.35
C ALA A 50 -7.55 13.03 11.72
N PRO A 51 -8.47 12.25 12.31
CA PRO A 51 -9.81 12.70 12.68
C PRO A 51 -9.82 13.78 13.79
N SER A 52 -8.67 14.14 14.36
CA SER A 52 -8.51 15.15 15.41
C SER A 52 -8.79 16.60 14.96
N GLY A 53 -9.45 16.82 13.82
CA GLY A 53 -9.95 18.14 13.39
C GLY A 53 -8.89 19.18 12.99
N SER A 54 -7.59 18.87 13.12
CA SER A 54 -6.50 19.82 12.86
C SER A 54 -6.13 19.98 11.38
N GLY A 55 -6.76 19.23 10.47
CA GLY A 55 -6.51 19.29 9.03
C GLY A 55 -5.09 18.86 8.59
N LYS A 56 -4.26 18.39 9.53
CA LYS A 56 -2.87 17.98 9.26
C LYS A 56 -2.81 16.51 8.84
N ALA A 57 -1.94 16.23 7.87
CA ALA A 57 -1.57 14.87 7.51
C ALA A 57 -0.98 14.14 8.73
N CYS A 58 -1.31 12.87 8.89
CA CYS A 58 -0.85 12.05 10.01
C CYS A 58 0.69 12.03 10.13
N GLY A 59 1.41 11.91 9.01
CA GLY A 59 2.88 11.87 8.99
C GLY A 59 3.48 10.57 9.52
N GLY A 60 2.67 9.63 10.02
CA GLY A 60 3.11 8.33 10.53
C GLY A 60 3.72 7.44 9.46
N CYS A 61 4.57 6.51 9.88
CA CYS A 61 5.17 5.55 8.96
C CYS A 61 4.17 4.46 8.54
N LEU A 62 4.16 4.13 7.26
CA LEU A 62 3.37 3.03 6.71
C LEU A 62 4.12 1.71 6.79
N ARG A 63 3.46 0.70 7.35
CA ARG A 63 3.95 -0.68 7.40
C ARG A 63 3.37 -1.49 6.24
N PRO A 64 4.20 -2.29 5.54
CA PRO A 64 3.73 -3.17 4.48
C PRO A 64 2.95 -4.37 5.05
N GLY A 65 1.80 -4.65 4.47
CA GLY A 65 1.04 -5.88 4.70
C GLY A 65 1.30 -6.94 3.61
N ARG A 66 0.64 -8.09 3.76
CA ARG A 66 0.69 -9.18 2.78
C ARG A 66 -0.05 -8.77 1.50
N PRO A 67 0.60 -8.82 0.32
CA PRO A 67 -0.08 -8.58 -0.95
C PRO A 67 -1.25 -9.54 -1.19
N TYR A 68 -2.29 -9.07 -1.88
CA TYR A 68 -3.45 -9.86 -2.27
C TYR A 68 -3.90 -9.49 -3.68
N THR A 69 -4.81 -10.24 -4.29
CA THR A 69 -5.27 -9.99 -5.67
C THR A 69 -6.76 -9.68 -5.69
N VAL A 70 -7.14 -8.59 -6.36
CA VAL A 70 -8.54 -8.21 -6.59
C VAL A 70 -8.73 -7.91 -8.06
N GLY A 71 -9.70 -8.57 -8.71
CA GLY A 71 -10.06 -8.30 -10.11
C GLY A 71 -8.90 -8.44 -11.11
N GLY A 72 -7.94 -9.34 -10.86
CA GLY A 72 -6.77 -9.51 -11.72
C GLY A 72 -5.69 -8.43 -11.55
N ARG A 73 -5.67 -7.74 -10.42
CA ARG A 73 -4.61 -6.80 -10.05
C ARG A 73 -4.04 -7.14 -8.68
N HIS A 74 -2.72 -7.14 -8.56
CA HIS A 74 -2.07 -7.23 -7.26
C HIS A 74 -2.27 -5.93 -6.47
N MET A 75 -2.66 -6.07 -5.22
CA MET A 75 -2.88 -5.02 -4.24
C MET A 75 -1.88 -5.19 -3.11
N TYR A 76 -1.32 -4.08 -2.66
CA TYR A 76 -0.23 -3.99 -1.71
C TYR A 76 -0.72 -3.16 -0.51
N PRO A 77 -1.23 -3.82 0.55
CA PRO A 77 -1.86 -3.14 1.68
C PRO A 77 -0.83 -2.47 2.58
N THR A 78 -1.16 -1.29 3.09
CA THR A 78 -0.37 -0.54 4.06
C THR A 78 -1.22 -0.17 5.26
N THR A 79 -0.61 -0.23 6.43
CA THR A 79 -1.23 0.26 7.68
C THR A 79 -0.34 1.34 8.28
N CYS A 80 -0.92 2.47 8.67
CA CYS A 80 -0.22 3.51 9.41
C CYS A 80 -0.05 3.09 10.86
N GLY A 81 1.21 3.03 11.34
CA GLY A 81 1.50 2.69 12.73
C GLY A 81 1.05 3.75 13.75
N THR A 82 0.71 4.96 13.30
CA THR A 82 0.33 6.09 14.16
C THR A 82 -1.18 6.26 14.28
N CYS A 83 -1.90 6.34 13.16
CA CYS A 83 -3.36 6.58 13.15
C CYS A 83 -4.19 5.35 12.80
N GLY A 84 -3.57 4.19 12.56
CA GLY A 84 -4.28 2.96 12.17
C GLY A 84 -4.90 2.99 10.78
N HIS A 85 -4.70 4.06 10.00
CA HIS A 85 -5.25 4.17 8.65
C HIS A 85 -4.73 3.03 7.76
N GLU A 86 -5.65 2.31 7.14
CA GLU A 86 -5.36 1.22 6.21
C GLU A 86 -5.67 1.64 4.78
N ALA A 87 -4.75 1.36 3.87
CA ALA A 87 -4.86 1.66 2.45
C ALA A 87 -4.26 0.52 1.64
N ALA A 88 -4.48 0.49 0.33
CA ALA A 88 -3.83 -0.47 -0.55
C ALA A 88 -3.42 0.15 -1.88
N ALA A 89 -2.18 -0.05 -2.27
CA ALA A 89 -1.67 0.40 -3.56
C ALA A 89 -1.74 -0.70 -4.61
N GLY A 90 -2.16 -0.36 -5.82
CA GLY A 90 -2.22 -1.34 -6.90
C GLY A 90 -0.87 -1.51 -7.59
N GLY A 91 -0.39 -2.74 -7.71
CA GLY A 91 0.72 -3.10 -8.57
C GLY A 91 0.31 -3.34 -10.02
N PRO A 92 1.17 -4.02 -10.81
CA PRO A 92 0.90 -4.31 -12.21
C PRO A 92 -0.33 -5.22 -12.32
N THR A 93 -1.13 -4.98 -13.35
CA THR A 93 -2.25 -5.87 -13.71
C THR A 93 -1.66 -7.21 -14.15
N VAL A 94 -2.12 -8.32 -13.58
CA VAL A 94 -1.78 -9.63 -14.15
C VAL A 94 -2.50 -9.71 -15.49
N LYS A 95 -1.76 -9.59 -16.59
CA LYS A 95 -2.33 -9.86 -17.92
C LYS A 95 -2.83 -11.30 -17.87
N ARG A 96 -4.15 -11.52 -17.94
CA ARG A 96 -4.69 -12.84 -18.25
C ARG A 96 -4.09 -13.24 -19.59
N SER A 97 -3.14 -14.17 -19.57
CA SER A 97 -2.78 -14.89 -20.79
C SER A 97 -4.07 -15.54 -21.29
N ARG A 98 -4.64 -15.02 -22.39
CA ARG A 98 -5.64 -15.76 -23.17
C ARG A 98 -4.95 -17.06 -23.58
N ARG A 99 -5.35 -18.17 -22.96
CA ARG A 99 -5.22 -19.50 -23.55
C ARG A 99 -6.50 -19.77 -24.32
#